data_AF-A0A537NVA5-F1
#
_entry.id   AF-A0A537NVA5-F1
#
_cell.length_a   1.000
_cell.length_b   1.000
_cell.length_c   1.000
_cell.angle_alpha   90.00
_cell.angle_beta   90.00
_cell.angle_gamma   90.00
#
_symmetry.space_group_name_H-M   'P 1'
#
loop_
_entity.id
_entity.type
_entity.pdbx_description
1 polymer ?
#
loop_
_entity_poly.entity_id
_entity_poly.type
_entity_poly.pdbx_seq_one_letter_code
_entity_poly.pdbx_strand_id
1 'polypeptide(L)' 'ESATDIFSIGNARPLDQALQHATTDMFNWLTSDYGLNPKAASHLMGQVVRYDVGNVYDPAYTMVCRMPSLAQPVRSFLI' A
#
# COMPACT_ATOMS: atom_id res chain seq x y z
N GLU A 1 10.15 0.90 2.02
CA GLU A 1 10.24 -0.57 2.09
C GLU A 1 10.94 -0.99 3.38
N SER A 2 10.52 -2.11 3.97
CA SER A 2 11.13 -2.82 5.09
C SER A 2 11.59 -4.19 4.62
N ALA A 3 12.22 -4.99 5.49
CA ALA A 3 12.61 -6.35 5.16
C ALA A 3 11.43 -7.20 4.65
N THR A 4 10.23 -7.05 5.21
CA THR A 4 9.07 -7.90 4.90
C THR A 4 7.96 -7.22 4.11
N ASP A 5 8.00 -5.89 3.99
CA ASP A 5 6.85 -5.11 3.53
C ASP A 5 7.28 -3.96 2.62
N ILE A 6 6.51 -3.76 1.56
CA ILE A 6 6.53 -2.52 0.79
C ILE A 6 5.38 -1.61 1.25
N PHE A 7 5.62 -0.30 1.23
CA PHE A 7 4.64 0.67 1.66
C PHE A 7 4.73 1.98 0.87
N SER A 8 3.58 2.58 0.61
CA SER A 8 3.42 3.94 0.07
C SER A 8 2.66 4.79 1.09
N ILE A 9 2.86 6.10 1.03
CA ILE A 9 2.34 7.03 2.03
C ILE A 9 1.58 8.13 1.31
N GLY A 10 0.34 8.34 1.69
CA GLY A 10 -0.48 9.46 1.25
C GLY A 10 -0.62 10.48 2.39
N ASN A 11 -0.28 11.73 2.11
CA ASN A 11 -0.47 12.85 3.02
C ASN A 11 -1.38 13.89 2.36
N ALA A 12 -2.60 14.06 2.88
CA ALA A 12 -3.58 14.98 2.28
C ALA A 12 -4.74 15.31 3.24
N ARG A 13 -5.68 16.15 2.78
CA ARG A 13 -6.99 16.33 3.41
C ARG A 13 -8.10 16.40 2.35
N PRO A 14 -9.23 15.68 2.53
CA PRO A 14 -9.63 14.94 3.73
C PRO A 14 -8.95 13.55 3.84
N LEU A 15 -9.29 12.77 4.87
CA LEU A 15 -8.68 11.46 5.15
C LEU A 15 -8.79 10.49 3.96
N ASP A 16 -9.91 10.53 3.25
CA ASP A 16 -10.16 9.76 2.05
C ASP A 16 -9.21 10.11 0.91
N GLN A 17 -8.80 11.38 0.77
CA GLN A 17 -7.79 11.78 -0.20
C GLN A 17 -6.41 11.21 0.17
N ALA A 18 -6.03 11.24 1.45
CA ALA A 18 -4.78 10.65 1.91
C ALA A 18 -4.75 9.14 1.63
N LEU A 19 -5.88 8.45 1.87
CA LEU A 19 -6.05 7.05 1.54
C LEU A 19 -5.94 6.78 0.03
N GLN A 20 -6.58 7.62 -0.80
CA GLN A 20 -6.51 7.52 -2.27
C GLN A 20 -5.07 7.68 -2.75
N HIS A 21 -4.34 8.70 -2.29
CA HIS A 21 -2.94 8.90 -2.68
C HIS A 21 -2.07 7.68 -2.32
N ALA A 22 -2.16 7.20 -1.09
CA ALA A 22 -1.40 6.02 -0.67
C ALA A 22 -1.73 4.80 -1.55
N THR A 23 -3.01 4.55 -1.82
CA THR A 23 -3.47 3.42 -2.63
C THR A 23 -3.01 3.53 -4.08
N THR A 24 -3.18 4.70 -4.70
CA THR A 24 -2.80 4.95 -6.10
C THR A 24 -1.30 4.85 -6.28
N ASP A 25 -0.50 5.38 -5.35
CA ASP A 25 0.95 5.27 -5.43
C ASP A 25 1.41 3.81 -5.33
N MET A 26 0.79 2.99 -4.46
CA MET A 26 1.09 1.55 -4.40
C MET A 26 0.71 0.85 -5.69
N PHE A 27 -0.47 1.14 -6.24
CA PHE A 27 -0.93 0.55 -7.49
C PHE A 27 0.00 0.90 -8.67
N ASN A 28 0.43 2.17 -8.74
CA ASN A 28 1.40 2.62 -9.73
C ASN A 28 2.72 1.89 -9.55
N TRP A 29 3.21 1.78 -8.32
CA TRP A 29 4.46 1.07 -8.04
C TRP A 29 4.43 -0.40 -8.48
N LEU A 30 3.32 -1.11 -8.21
CA LEU A 30 3.13 -2.49 -8.66
C LEU A 30 3.08 -2.64 -10.18
N THR A 31 2.49 -1.68 -10.87
CA THR A 31 2.32 -1.73 -12.33
C THR A 31 3.55 -1.23 -13.10
N SER A 32 4.28 -0.25 -12.55
CA SER A 32 5.49 0.31 -13.18
C SER A 32 6.73 -0.52 -12.87
N ASP A 33 7.04 -0.75 -11.59
CA ASP A 33 8.36 -1.24 -11.19
C ASP A 33 8.35 -2.77 -11.05
N TYR A 34 7.24 -3.32 -10.55
CA TYR A 34 7.05 -4.77 -10.48
C TYR A 34 6.40 -5.37 -11.74
N GLY A 35 5.96 -4.53 -12.68
CA GLY A 35 5.44 -4.95 -13.98
C GLY A 35 4.15 -5.78 -13.92
N LEU A 36 3.38 -5.70 -12.83
CA LEU A 36 2.09 -6.38 -12.76
C LEU A 36 1.12 -5.75 -13.76
N ASN A 37 0.29 -6.58 -14.38
CA ASN A 37 -0.85 -6.05 -15.13
C ASN A 37 -1.84 -5.36 -14.16
N PRO A 38 -2.59 -4.34 -14.61
CA PRO A 38 -3.54 -3.60 -13.77
C PRO A 38 -4.54 -4.50 -13.00
N LYS A 39 -5.11 -5.52 -13.63
CA LYS A 39 -6.08 -6.41 -12.99
C LYS A 39 -5.43 -7.26 -11.90
N ALA A 40 -4.23 -7.77 -12.15
CA ALA A 40 -3.45 -8.55 -11.19
C ALA A 40 -3.03 -7.69 -9.99
N ALA A 41 -2.59 -6.45 -10.24
CA ALA A 41 -2.27 -5.49 -9.18
C ALA A 41 -3.49 -5.20 -8.31
N SER A 42 -4.65 -4.88 -8.91
CA SER A 42 -5.89 -4.65 -8.16
C SER A 42 -6.34 -5.88 -7.37
N HIS A 43 -6.25 -7.08 -7.97
CA HIS A 43 -6.65 -8.32 -7.31
C HIS A 43 -5.74 -8.64 -6.12
N LEU A 44 -4.43 -8.55 -6.31
CA LEU A 44 -3.44 -8.77 -5.26
C LEU A 44 -3.63 -7.77 -4.12
N MET A 45 -3.71 -6.47 -4.44
CA MET A 45 -3.96 -5.44 -3.42
C MET A 45 -5.25 -5.72 -2.66
N GLY A 46 -6.34 -6.10 -3.34
CA GLY A 46 -7.61 -6.45 -2.68
C GLY A 46 -7.53 -7.63 -1.71
N GLN A 47 -6.52 -8.49 -1.84
CA GLN A 47 -6.32 -9.65 -0.97
C GLN A 47 -5.39 -9.37 0.22
N VAL A 48 -4.32 -8.60 0.01
CA VAL A 48 -3.22 -8.52 0.99
C VAL A 48 -2.94 -7.13 1.54
N VAL A 49 -3.56 -6.08 1.00
CA VAL A 49 -3.28 -4.71 1.45
C VAL A 49 -3.72 -4.52 2.90
N ARG A 50 -2.91 -3.77 3.65
CA ARG A 50 -3.22 -3.26 4.97
C ARG A 50 -3.03 -1.77 4.98
N TYR A 51 -3.90 -1.06 5.70
CA TYR A 51 -3.79 0.38 5.86
C TYR A 51 -3.43 0.72 7.31
N ASP A 52 -2.33 1.43 7.48
CA ASP A 52 -1.94 1.97 8.77
C ASP A 52 -2.26 3.47 8.80
N VAL A 53 -2.85 3.93 9.90
CA VAL A 53 -3.04 5.34 10.16
C VAL A 53 -1.74 5.90 10.74
N GLY A 54 -1.04 6.72 9.96
CA GLY A 54 0.21 7.34 10.41
C GLY A 54 -0.04 8.52 11.34
N ASN A 55 -0.99 9.39 10.99
CA ASN A 55 -1.36 10.54 11.81
C ASN A 55 -2.75 11.08 11.45
N VAL A 56 -3.49 11.49 12.48
CA VAL A 56 -4.80 12.15 12.37
C VAL A 56 -4.87 13.50 13.06
N TYR A 57 -3.80 13.90 13.76
CA TYR A 57 -3.77 15.11 14.57
C TYR A 57 -3.38 16.35 13.77
N ASP A 58 -2.37 16.24 12.90
CA ASP A 58 -1.80 17.40 12.22
C ASP A 58 -2.72 17.96 11.11
N PRO A 59 -2.40 19.17 10.59
CA PRO A 59 -2.91 19.78 9.37
C PRO A 59 -3.09 18.89 8.13
N ALA A 60 -2.51 17.69 8.07
CA ALA A 60 -2.76 16.73 7.00
C ALA A 60 -2.84 15.31 7.56
N TYR A 61 -3.80 14.53 7.07
CA TYR A 61 -3.93 13.12 7.42
C TYR A 61 -2.84 12.33 6.72
N THR A 62 -2.25 11.36 7.43
CA THR A 62 -1.26 10.45 6.85
C THR A 62 -1.79 9.04 6.87
N MET A 63 -1.92 8.44 5.69
CA MET A 63 -2.31 7.05 5.49
C MET A 63 -1.15 6.30 4.85
N VAL A 64 -0.88 5.10 5.34
CA VAL A 64 0.12 4.20 4.79
C VAL A 64 -0.60 3.02 4.16
N CYS A 65 -0.33 2.76 2.88
CA CYS A 65 -0.74 1.55 2.20
C CYS A 65 0.42 0.56 2.25
N ARG A 66 0.23 -0.57 2.92
CA ARG A 66 1.28 -1.58 3.18
C ARG A 66 0.88 -2.91 2.56
N MET A 67 1.85 -3.63 2.00
CA MET A 67 1.69 -5.01 1.56
C MET A 67 3.01 -5.79 1.72
N PRO A 68 2.96 -7.14 1.78
CA PRO A 68 4.16 -7.96 1.83
C PRO A 68 5.07 -7.69 0.62
N SER A 69 6.38 -7.64 0.85
CA SER A 69 7.35 -7.48 -0.23
C SER A 69 7.34 -8.71 -1.14
N LEU A 70 7.27 -8.49 -2.45
CA LEU A 70 7.33 -9.55 -3.46
C LEU A 70 8.73 -10.13 -3.63
N ALA A 71 9.77 -9.43 -3.13
CA ALA A 71 11.16 -9.90 -3.20
C ALA A 71 11.46 -11.01 -2.18
N GLN A 72 10.62 -11.16 -1.15
CA GLN A 72 10.77 -12.20 -0.15
C GLN A 72 9.62 -13.21 -0.24
N PRO A 73 9.89 -14.51 -0.06
CA PRO A 73 8.84 -15.52 -0.06
C PRO A 73 7.83 -15.19 1.04
N VAL A 74 6.56 -15.06 0.64
CA VAL A 74 5.44 -14.86 1.56
C VAL A 74 5.48 -16.01 2.57
N ARG A 75 5.82 -15.72 3.83
CA ARG A 75 5.76 -16.72 4.89
C ARG A 75 4.31 -17.20 4.96
N SER A 76 4.10 -18.46 4.63
CA SER A 76 2.80 -19.12 4.68
C SER A 76 2.13 -18.75 6.00
N PHE A 77 1.04 -17.99 5.90
CA PHE A 77 0.15 -17.71 7.01
C PHE A 77 -0.62 -19.01 7.23
N LEU A 78 0.00 -19.91 7.99
CA LEU A 78 -0.63 -21.15 8.46
C LEU A 78 -1.69 -20.71 9.46
N ILE A 79 -2.93 -20.72 8.98
CA ILE A 79 -4.14 -20.70 9.82
C ILE A 79 -4.24 -22.06 10.51
#